data_AF-A0A2E4CZQ0-F1
#
_entry.id   AF-A0A2E4CZQ0-F1
#
_cell.length_a   1.000
_cell.length_b   1.000
_cell.length_c   1.000
_cell.angle_alpha   90.00
_cell.angle_beta   90.00
_cell.angle_gamma   90.00
#
_symmetry.space_group_name_H-M   'P 1'
#
loop_
_entity.id
_entity.type
_entity.pdbx_description
1 polymer ?
#
loop_
_entity_poly.entity_id
_entity_poly.type
_entity_poly.pdbx_seq_one_letter_code
_entity_poly.pdbx_strand_id
1 'polypeptide(L)'
;MQGSHDVPREPPQIPEGMMEEIESEIEEGEAPFWKYLGKEMGLEWLPKEEARLGMTRFECDHHELFRRRRLDVPPGPITIGLNPILNGDQALYRHTIAHELLHAGGLLDHDGRHAEIVKIVAPAPKLSDSPVLKGLRQKILEKLPEGQWICGKCGHAWERRRVTRPVRCPKCASRFESE
;
A
#
# COMPACT_ATOMS: atom_id res chain seq x y z
N MET A 1 -6.01 -15.71 20.70
CA MET A 1 -6.27 -16.65 19.59
C MET A 1 -5.50 -16.15 18.38
N GLN A 2 -4.44 -16.85 17.99
CA GLN A 2 -3.60 -16.51 16.85
C GLN A 2 -4.33 -16.92 15.57
N GLY A 3 -4.73 -15.95 14.74
CA GLY A 3 -5.15 -16.22 13.38
C GLY A 3 -3.93 -16.63 12.57
N SER A 4 -3.74 -17.93 12.34
CA SER A 4 -2.78 -18.43 11.36
C SER A 4 -3.28 -18.03 9.97
N HIS A 5 -2.84 -16.88 9.48
CA HIS A 5 -3.04 -16.53 8.08
C HIS A 5 -2.07 -17.40 7.28
N ASP A 6 -2.56 -18.55 6.80
CA ASP A 6 -1.81 -19.35 5.84
C ASP A 6 -1.72 -18.63 4.50
N VAL A 7 -0.55 -18.73 3.87
CA VAL A 7 -0.37 -18.22 2.50
C VAL A 7 -1.37 -18.97 1.62
N PRO A 8 -2.22 -18.27 0.84
CA PRO A 8 -3.11 -18.94 -0.08
C PRO A 8 -2.34 -19.87 -1.01
N ARG A 9 -2.90 -21.05 -1.28
CA ARG A 9 -2.26 -22.05 -2.17
C ARG A 9 -2.22 -21.59 -3.61
N GLU A 10 -3.25 -20.86 -4.02
CA GLU A 10 -3.34 -20.26 -5.36
C GLU A 10 -2.57 -18.94 -5.38
N PRO A 11 -1.87 -18.62 -6.48
CA PRO A 11 -1.17 -17.35 -6.62
C PRO A 11 -2.17 -16.18 -6.60
N PRO A 12 -1.74 -14.97 -6.22
CA PRO A 12 -2.61 -13.82 -6.26
C PRO A 12 -3.11 -13.60 -7.70
N GLN A 13 -4.35 -13.15 -7.80
CA GLN A 13 -5.03 -12.91 -9.08
C GLN A 13 -5.30 -11.42 -9.26
N ILE A 14 -5.24 -10.97 -10.51
CA ILE A 14 -5.74 -9.64 -10.87
C ILE A 14 -7.26 -9.72 -10.89
N PRO A 15 -7.98 -8.85 -10.17
CA PRO A 15 -9.44 -8.78 -10.24
C PRO A 15 -9.92 -8.57 -11.67
N GLU A 16 -10.99 -9.27 -12.05
CA GLU A 16 -11.60 -9.15 -13.38
C GLU A 16 -11.96 -7.69 -13.70
N GLY A 17 -11.64 -7.25 -14.93
CA GLY A 17 -11.91 -5.90 -15.40
C GLY A 17 -10.94 -4.83 -14.88
N MET A 18 -10.07 -5.14 -13.92
CA MET A 18 -9.21 -4.12 -13.30
C MET A 18 -8.16 -3.57 -14.26
N MET A 19 -7.58 -4.40 -15.12
CA MET A 19 -6.61 -3.93 -16.11
C MET A 19 -7.28 -2.94 -17.07
N GLU A 20 -8.48 -3.26 -17.53
CA GLU A 20 -9.26 -2.44 -18.43
C GLU A 20 -9.72 -1.13 -17.74
N GLU A 21 -10.14 -1.20 -16.48
CA GLU A 21 -10.47 -0.03 -15.66
C GLU A 21 -9.27 0.92 -15.53
N ILE A 22 -8.09 0.39 -15.20
CA ILE A 22 -6.86 1.20 -15.10
C ILE A 22 -6.46 1.78 -16.46
N GLU A 23 -6.48 0.96 -17.52
CA GLU A 23 -6.12 1.39 -18.88
C GLU A 23 -6.99 2.55 -19.36
N SER A 24 -8.30 2.52 -19.04
CA SER A 24 -9.23 3.59 -19.41
C SER A 24 -8.92 4.94 -18.73
N GLU A 25 -8.18 4.90 -17.62
CA GLU A 25 -7.78 6.07 -16.85
C GLU A 25 -6.33 6.50 -17.15
N ILE A 26 -5.57 5.79 -17.99
CA ILE A 26 -4.19 6.15 -18.36
C ILE A 26 -4.20 7.03 -19.62
N GLU A 27 -3.53 8.18 -19.57
CA GLU A 27 -3.32 9.00 -20.77
C GLU A 27 -2.14 8.48 -21.62
N GLU A 28 -2.11 8.88 -22.89
CA GLU A 28 -1.08 8.46 -23.83
C GLU A 28 0.33 8.86 -23.33
N GLY A 29 1.20 7.85 -23.17
CA GLY A 29 2.58 8.04 -22.73
C GLY A 29 2.80 8.09 -21.21
N GLU A 30 1.75 8.06 -20.38
CA GLU A 30 1.90 8.05 -18.92
C GLU A 30 2.46 6.73 -18.39
N ALA A 31 2.03 5.62 -19.01
CA ALA A 31 2.42 4.24 -18.65
C ALA A 31 3.12 3.51 -19.82
N PRO A 32 4.39 3.82 -20.13
CA PRO A 32 5.10 3.24 -21.29
C PRO A 32 5.19 1.71 -21.28
N PHE A 33 5.08 1.09 -20.11
CA PHE A 33 5.19 -0.36 -19.97
C PHE A 33 3.85 -1.09 -19.98
N TRP A 34 2.72 -0.37 -19.96
CA TRP A 34 1.38 -0.96 -19.83
C TRP A 34 1.10 -2.07 -20.85
N LYS A 35 1.40 -1.77 -22.13
CA LYS A 35 1.24 -2.70 -23.27
C LYS A 35 2.12 -3.97 -23.20
N TYR A 36 3.11 -4.02 -22.32
CA TYR A 36 4.02 -5.15 -22.15
C TYR A 36 3.67 -6.06 -20.96
N LEU A 37 2.76 -5.63 -20.07
CA LEU A 37 2.45 -6.34 -18.83
C LEU A 37 1.97 -7.77 -19.07
N GLY A 38 1.13 -8.00 -20.09
CA GLY A 38 0.56 -9.32 -20.35
C GLY A 38 1.57 -10.45 -20.67
N LYS A 39 2.81 -10.13 -21.05
CA LYS A 39 3.85 -11.13 -21.38
C LYS A 39 4.96 -11.24 -20.34
N GLU A 40 5.29 -10.13 -19.69
CA GLU A 40 6.51 -10.00 -18.88
C GLU A 40 6.24 -10.03 -17.36
N MET A 41 4.98 -9.98 -16.93
CA MET A 41 4.60 -9.81 -15.52
C MET A 41 4.22 -11.12 -14.84
N GLY A 42 4.88 -11.42 -13.72
CA GLY A 42 4.51 -12.47 -12.77
C GLY A 42 3.84 -11.91 -11.51
N LEU A 43 2.98 -12.72 -10.89
CA LEU A 43 2.34 -12.42 -9.61
C LEU A 43 2.75 -13.46 -8.56
N GLU A 44 3.17 -13.01 -7.38
CA GLU A 44 3.57 -13.89 -6.27
C GLU A 44 3.07 -13.41 -4.91
N TRP A 45 2.90 -14.34 -3.98
CA TRP A 45 2.73 -14.00 -2.58
C TRP A 45 4.10 -13.73 -1.94
N LEU A 46 4.21 -12.61 -1.24
CA LEU A 46 5.37 -12.26 -0.43
C LEU A 46 5.46 -13.15 0.82
N PRO A 47 6.67 -13.29 1.42
CA PRO A 47 6.83 -13.94 2.71
C PRO A 47 5.95 -13.28 3.79
N LYS A 48 5.47 -14.06 4.77
CA LYS A 48 4.56 -13.55 5.82
C LYS A 48 5.20 -12.48 6.71
N GLU A 49 6.52 -12.50 6.81
CA GLU A 49 7.34 -11.60 7.61
C GLU A 49 7.60 -10.27 6.90
N GLU A 50 7.28 -10.18 5.60
CA GLU A 50 7.41 -8.96 4.83
C GLU A 50 6.51 -7.86 5.41
N ALA A 51 7.09 -6.68 5.61
CA ALA A 51 6.38 -5.54 6.17
C ALA A 51 5.54 -4.81 5.11
N ARG A 52 5.98 -4.87 3.84
CA ARG A 52 5.28 -4.29 2.70
C ARG A 52 3.97 -5.03 2.42
N LEU A 53 2.94 -4.28 2.02
CA LEU A 53 1.67 -4.84 1.54
C LEU A 53 1.76 -5.29 0.08
N GLY A 54 2.49 -4.53 -0.73
CA GLY A 54 2.76 -4.82 -2.13
C GLY A 54 4.20 -4.41 -2.48
N MET A 55 4.71 -4.97 -3.57
CA MET A 55 5.91 -4.48 -4.24
C MET A 55 5.88 -4.79 -5.73
N THR A 56 6.57 -3.95 -6.49
CA THR A 56 6.88 -4.16 -7.89
C THR A 56 8.39 -4.25 -8.06
N ARG A 57 8.86 -5.37 -8.61
CA ARG A 57 10.29 -5.62 -8.88
C ARG A 57 10.52 -5.70 -10.39
N PHE A 58 11.47 -4.90 -10.86
CA PHE A 58 12.03 -5.00 -12.20
C PHE A 58 13.36 -5.75 -12.10
N GLU A 59 13.64 -6.65 -13.04
CA GLU A 59 14.93 -7.36 -13.08
C GLU A 59 16.09 -6.47 -13.53
N CYS A 60 15.82 -5.40 -14.28
CA CYS A 60 16.84 -4.43 -14.67
C CYS A 60 17.11 -3.40 -13.57
N ASP A 61 18.32 -2.82 -13.59
CA ASP A 61 18.66 -1.74 -12.68
C ASP A 61 17.90 -0.43 -13.00
N HIS A 62 17.97 0.51 -12.06
CA HIS A 62 17.27 1.80 -12.16
C HIS A 62 17.65 2.59 -13.41
N HIS A 63 18.92 2.63 -13.82
CA HIS A 63 19.32 3.41 -14.99
C HIS A 63 18.78 2.81 -16.28
N GLU A 64 18.81 1.48 -16.39
CA GLU A 64 18.26 0.78 -17.54
C GLU A 64 16.72 0.90 -17.58
N LEU A 65 16.05 0.79 -16.44
CA LEU A 65 14.61 0.96 -16.36
C LEU A 65 14.16 2.35 -16.86
N PHE A 66 14.82 3.42 -16.40
CA PHE A 66 14.51 4.79 -16.83
C PHE A 66 14.81 5.01 -18.32
N ARG A 67 15.88 4.39 -18.83
CA ARG A 67 16.19 4.43 -20.27
C ARG A 67 15.08 3.77 -21.07
N ARG A 68 14.62 2.58 -20.66
CA ARG A 68 13.57 1.83 -21.34
C ARG A 68 12.23 2.56 -21.30
N ARG A 69 11.90 3.16 -20.15
CA ARG A 69 10.71 4.01 -19.97
C ARG A 69 10.71 5.15 -20.98
N ARG A 70 11.84 5.86 -21.11
CA ARG A 70 11.97 6.97 -22.06
C ARG A 70 11.91 6.55 -23.53
N LEU A 71 12.42 5.35 -23.84
CA LEU A 71 12.42 4.80 -25.19
C LEU A 71 11.12 4.04 -25.54
N ASP A 72 10.20 3.90 -24.59
CA ASP A 72 8.94 3.17 -24.76
C ASP A 72 9.18 1.72 -25.28
N VAL A 73 10.15 1.05 -24.67
CA VAL A 73 10.53 -0.34 -24.97
C VAL A 73 10.25 -1.25 -23.77
N PRO A 74 10.19 -2.59 -23.96
CA PRO A 74 9.84 -3.50 -22.87
C PRO A 74 10.74 -3.37 -21.63
N PRO A 75 10.17 -3.34 -20.42
CA PRO A 75 10.94 -3.23 -19.17
C PRO A 75 11.76 -4.50 -18.86
N GLY A 76 11.50 -5.60 -19.57
CA GLY A 76 11.94 -6.94 -19.20
C GLY A 76 11.01 -7.56 -18.15
N PRO A 77 11.40 -8.67 -17.51
CA PRO A 77 10.56 -9.35 -16.55
C PRO A 77 10.21 -8.45 -15.35
N ILE A 78 8.94 -8.49 -14.97
CA ILE A 78 8.39 -7.77 -13.82
C ILE A 78 7.80 -8.79 -12.86
N THR A 79 8.00 -8.59 -11.56
CA THR A 79 7.30 -9.35 -10.52
C THR A 79 6.50 -8.41 -9.64
N ILE A 80 5.19 -8.64 -9.53
CA ILE A 80 4.34 -8.03 -8.51
C ILE A 80 4.20 -9.00 -7.35
N GLY A 81 4.66 -8.58 -6.18
CA GLY A 81 4.49 -9.31 -4.93
C GLY A 81 3.38 -8.71 -4.08
N LEU A 82 2.48 -9.54 -3.56
CA LEU A 82 1.44 -9.11 -2.61
C LEU A 82 1.58 -9.81 -1.27
N ASN A 83 1.29 -9.12 -0.17
CA ASN A 83 1.33 -9.71 1.15
C ASN A 83 0.10 -10.61 1.38
N PRO A 84 0.27 -11.87 1.84
CA PRO A 84 -0.84 -12.78 2.12
C PRO A 84 -1.89 -12.23 3.09
N ILE A 85 -1.53 -11.27 3.95
CA ILE A 85 -2.46 -10.62 4.88
C ILE A 85 -3.62 -9.92 4.14
N LEU A 86 -3.42 -9.53 2.88
CA LEU A 86 -4.43 -8.88 2.04
C LEU A 86 -5.60 -9.80 1.66
N ASN A 87 -5.41 -11.13 1.69
CA ASN A 87 -6.45 -12.09 1.27
C ASN A 87 -7.77 -11.94 2.06
N GLY A 88 -7.69 -11.46 3.31
CA GLY A 88 -8.86 -11.20 4.17
C GLY A 88 -9.48 -9.82 4.02
N ASP A 89 -8.99 -8.98 3.10
CA ASP A 89 -9.39 -7.57 2.96
C ASP A 89 -9.42 -7.17 1.48
N GLN A 90 -10.54 -7.46 0.83
CA GLN A 90 -10.69 -7.30 -0.62
C GLN A 90 -10.52 -5.85 -1.09
N ALA A 91 -10.97 -4.87 -0.28
CA ALA A 91 -10.80 -3.46 -0.63
C ALA A 91 -9.33 -3.05 -0.60
N LEU A 92 -8.60 -3.46 0.44
CA LEU A 92 -7.17 -3.19 0.52
C LEU A 92 -6.38 -3.98 -0.53
N TYR A 93 -6.77 -5.23 -0.79
CA TYR A 93 -6.19 -6.05 -1.86
C TYR A 93 -6.31 -5.36 -3.22
N ARG A 94 -7.53 -4.94 -3.60
CA ARG A 94 -7.79 -4.21 -4.85
C ARG A 94 -6.96 -2.93 -4.94
N HIS A 95 -6.90 -2.17 -3.85
CA HIS A 95 -6.10 -0.95 -3.79
C HIS A 95 -4.60 -1.23 -4.00
N THR A 96 -4.06 -2.20 -3.27
CA THR A 96 -2.62 -2.54 -3.37
C THR A 96 -2.25 -3.08 -4.74
N ILE A 97 -3.03 -4.00 -5.32
CA ILE A 97 -2.68 -4.55 -6.63
C ILE A 97 -2.80 -3.50 -7.74
N ALA A 98 -3.79 -2.60 -7.69
CA ALA A 98 -3.89 -1.49 -8.64
C ALA A 98 -2.67 -0.54 -8.56
N HIS A 99 -2.20 -0.27 -7.34
CA HIS A 99 -0.98 0.52 -7.09
C HIS A 99 0.26 -0.14 -7.71
N GLU A 100 0.45 -1.44 -7.49
CA GLU A 100 1.58 -2.18 -8.07
C GLU A 100 1.47 -2.31 -9.60
N LEU A 101 0.27 -2.46 -10.16
CA LEU A 101 0.05 -2.50 -11.60
C LEU A 101 0.45 -1.18 -12.29
N LEU A 102 0.14 -0.04 -11.67
CA LEU A 102 0.58 1.27 -12.19
C LEU A 102 2.10 1.43 -12.15
N HIS A 103 2.73 0.98 -11.07
CA HIS A 103 4.19 0.90 -11.01
C HIS A 103 4.77 0.02 -12.12
N ALA A 104 4.23 -1.18 -12.30
CA ALA A 104 4.62 -2.10 -13.36
C ALA A 104 4.43 -1.47 -14.75
N GLY A 105 3.36 -0.67 -14.93
CA GLY A 105 3.05 0.11 -16.13
C GLY A 105 4.03 1.26 -16.41
N GLY A 106 4.91 1.61 -15.48
CA GLY A 106 5.93 2.64 -15.66
C GLY A 106 5.60 3.98 -15.00
N LEU A 107 4.54 4.07 -14.19
CA LEU A 107 4.32 5.17 -13.26
C LEU A 107 5.15 4.91 -11.99
N LEU A 108 6.46 5.16 -12.08
CA LEU A 108 7.42 4.79 -11.04
C LEU A 108 7.36 5.67 -9.79
N ASP A 109 6.85 6.90 -9.93
CA ASP A 109 6.73 7.86 -8.83
C ASP A 109 5.31 7.87 -8.25
N HIS A 110 5.18 8.22 -6.97
CA HIS A 110 3.89 8.48 -6.31
C HIS A 110 3.45 9.92 -6.55
N ASP A 111 3.49 10.38 -7.80
CA ASP A 111 3.05 11.71 -8.16
C ASP A 111 1.51 11.83 -8.11
N GLY A 112 1.01 13.05 -8.36
CA GLY A 112 -0.42 13.34 -8.29
C GLY A 112 -1.25 12.45 -9.22
N ARG A 113 -0.70 12.09 -10.39
CA ARG A 113 -1.42 11.34 -11.41
C ARG A 113 -1.61 9.88 -11.02
N HIS A 114 -0.55 9.24 -10.54
CA HIS A 114 -0.65 7.91 -9.95
C HIS A 114 -1.72 7.87 -8.85
N ALA A 115 -1.67 8.83 -7.91
CA ALA A 115 -2.64 8.89 -6.81
C ALA A 115 -4.09 9.11 -7.29
N GLU A 116 -4.29 9.86 -8.37
CA GLU A 116 -5.61 10.10 -8.98
C GLU A 116 -6.20 8.83 -9.59
N ILE A 117 -5.43 8.09 -10.40
CA ILE A 117 -5.90 6.84 -11.03
C ILE A 117 -6.29 5.83 -9.96
N VAL A 118 -5.44 5.61 -8.96
CA VAL A 118 -5.73 4.67 -7.87
C VAL A 118 -6.98 5.09 -7.10
N LYS A 119 -7.20 6.39 -6.87
CA LYS A 119 -8.39 6.90 -6.19
C LYS A 119 -9.68 6.64 -6.97
N ILE A 120 -9.62 6.62 -8.30
CA ILE A 120 -10.77 6.35 -9.16
C ILE A 120 -11.04 4.84 -9.21
N VAL A 121 -10.02 4.04 -9.55
CA VAL A 121 -10.19 2.60 -9.84
C VAL A 121 -10.26 1.74 -8.58
N ALA A 122 -9.44 2.04 -7.58
CA ALA A 122 -9.31 1.22 -6.38
C ALA A 122 -9.01 2.10 -5.15
N PRO A 123 -9.98 2.92 -4.70
CA PRO A 123 -9.77 3.82 -3.58
C PRO A 123 -9.38 3.07 -2.31
N ALA A 124 -8.40 3.62 -1.58
CA ALA A 124 -7.94 3.03 -0.33
C ALA A 124 -9.10 2.92 0.67
N PRO A 125 -9.28 1.77 1.35
CA PRO A 125 -10.32 1.63 2.36
C PRO A 125 -10.03 2.52 3.56
N LYS A 126 -11.09 2.96 4.25
CA LYS A 126 -10.92 3.62 5.54
C LYS A 126 -10.36 2.63 6.56
N LEU A 127 -9.58 3.15 7.51
CA LEU A 127 -9.09 2.38 8.65
C LEU A 127 -10.22 1.71 9.46
N SER A 128 -11.43 2.28 9.50
CA SER A 128 -12.59 1.68 10.16
C SER A 128 -13.16 0.48 9.42
N ASP A 129 -12.85 0.33 8.14
CA ASP A 129 -13.51 -0.62 7.24
C ASP A 129 -12.55 -1.76 6.86
N SER A 130 -11.24 -1.52 6.98
CA SER A 130 -10.19 -2.50 6.71
C SER A 130 -9.77 -3.29 7.98
N PRO A 131 -10.01 -4.61 8.07
CA PRO A 131 -9.47 -5.44 9.15
C PRO A 131 -7.94 -5.47 9.17
N VAL A 132 -7.29 -5.42 8.00
CA VAL A 132 -5.82 -5.45 7.90
C VAL A 132 -5.21 -4.17 8.45
N LEU A 133 -5.70 -2.99 8.04
CA LEU A 133 -5.19 -1.72 8.54
C LEU A 133 -5.41 -1.57 10.06
N LYS A 134 -6.54 -2.06 10.59
CA LYS A 134 -6.76 -2.13 12.04
C LYS A 134 -5.72 -2.99 12.74
N GLY A 135 -5.46 -4.19 12.21
CA GLY A 135 -4.48 -5.12 12.75
C GLY A 135 -3.05 -4.56 12.72
N LEU A 136 -2.66 -3.93 11.60
CA LEU A 136 -1.35 -3.27 11.48
C LEU A 136 -1.21 -2.11 12.47
N ARG A 137 -2.24 -1.27 12.60
CA ARG A 137 -2.24 -0.20 13.61
C ARG A 137 -2.07 -0.76 15.02
N GLN A 138 -2.80 -1.83 15.35
CA GLN A 138 -2.72 -2.45 16.67
C GLN A 138 -1.30 -2.99 16.96
N LYS A 139 -0.69 -3.69 15.99
CA LYS A 139 0.70 -4.17 16.10
C LYS A 139 1.70 -3.03 16.29
N ILE A 140 1.48 -1.87 15.67
CA ILE A 140 2.32 -0.69 15.87
C ILE A 140 2.12 -0.14 17.29
N LEU A 141 0.88 0.00 17.75
CA LEU A 141 0.56 0.48 19.09
C LEU A 141 1.20 -0.38 20.20
N GLU A 142 1.18 -1.70 20.04
CA GLU A 142 1.77 -2.66 20.98
C GLU A 142 3.30 -2.57 21.08
N LYS A 143 3.98 -2.08 20.04
CA LYS A 143 5.44 -1.89 20.01
C LYS A 143 5.89 -0.56 20.59
N LEU A 144 4.96 0.36 20.87
CA LEU A 144 5.30 1.68 21.38
C LEU A 144 5.63 1.60 22.88
N PRO A 145 6.66 2.33 23.36
CA PRO A 145 7.12 2.23 24.75
C PRO A 145 6.07 2.68 25.77
N GLU A 146 5.13 3.53 25.36
CA GLU A 146 4.08 4.08 26.22
C GLU A 146 2.69 3.68 25.72
N GLY A 147 1.97 2.89 26.52
CA GLY A 147 0.57 2.50 26.28
C GLY A 147 -0.46 3.55 26.72
N GLN A 148 -0.01 4.63 27.37
CA GLN A 148 -0.85 5.73 27.83
C GLN A 148 -0.20 7.06 27.53
N TRP A 149 -1.00 8.09 27.31
CA TRP A 149 -0.54 9.47 27.26
C TRP A 149 -0.89 10.17 28.56
N ILE A 150 0.01 11.02 29.03
CA ILE A 150 -0.21 11.85 30.23
C ILE A 150 -0.10 13.32 29.82
N CYS A 151 -1.08 14.13 30.21
CA CYS A 151 -1.04 15.56 29.99
C CYS A 151 -0.10 16.23 31.00
N GLY A 152 0.99 16.83 30.53
CA GLY A 152 1.92 17.57 31.42
C GLY A 152 1.29 18.74 32.17
N LYS A 153 0.18 19.33 31.65
CA LYS A 153 -0.50 20.47 32.29
C LYS A 153 -1.52 20.09 33.35
N CYS A 154 -2.36 19.08 33.11
CA CYS A 154 -3.45 18.70 34.03
C CYS A 154 -3.32 17.30 34.64
N GLY A 155 -2.26 16.57 34.32
CA GLY A 155 -2.00 15.22 34.84
C GLY A 155 -2.96 14.14 34.36
N HIS A 156 -3.91 14.46 33.46
CA HIS A 156 -4.83 13.46 32.94
C HIS A 156 -4.07 12.38 32.17
N ALA A 157 -4.24 11.12 32.57
CA ALA A 157 -3.74 9.96 31.86
C ALA A 157 -4.88 9.30 31.07
N TRP A 158 -4.62 8.87 29.84
CA TRP A 158 -5.58 8.10 29.05
C TRP A 158 -4.87 7.15 28.09
N GLU A 159 -5.59 6.11 27.69
CA GLU A 159 -5.09 5.05 26.80
C GLU A 159 -4.64 5.58 25.43
N ARG A 160 -3.48 5.12 24.97
CA ARG A 160 -2.95 5.42 23.65
C ARG A 160 -3.69 4.61 22.58
N ARG A 161 -4.63 5.26 21.90
CA ARG A 161 -5.42 4.64 20.80
C ARG A 161 -4.96 5.00 19.39
N ARG A 162 -3.98 5.89 19.25
CA ARG A 162 -3.42 6.31 17.95
C ARG A 162 -1.90 6.36 18.02
N VAL A 163 -1.25 6.22 16.87
CA VAL A 163 0.21 6.27 16.76
C VAL A 163 0.72 7.66 17.12
N THR A 164 0.10 8.71 16.55
CA THR A 164 0.47 10.10 16.80
C THR A 164 -0.26 10.65 18.03
N ARG A 165 0.47 11.37 18.89
CA ARG A 165 -0.08 12.14 20.03
C ARG A 165 -1.12 13.16 19.50
N PRO A 166 -2.26 13.37 20.19
CA PRO A 166 -3.25 14.33 19.74
C PRO A 166 -2.70 15.75 19.91
N VAL A 167 -3.23 16.72 19.17
CA VAL A 167 -2.77 18.12 19.25
C VAL A 167 -3.13 18.77 20.60
N ARG A 168 -4.20 18.29 21.25
CA ARG A 168 -4.72 18.85 22.51
C ARG A 168 -5.08 17.76 23.50
N CYS A 169 -4.96 18.07 24.80
CA CYS A 169 -5.44 17.21 25.86
C CYS A 169 -6.96 17.05 25.80
N PRO A 170 -7.51 15.83 25.86
CA PRO A 170 -8.96 15.61 25.81
C PRO A 170 -9.70 16.12 27.05
N LYS A 171 -9.00 16.34 28.17
CA LYS A 171 -9.59 16.83 29.42
C LYS A 171 -9.52 18.35 29.57
N CYS A 172 -8.35 18.97 29.37
CA CYS A 172 -8.16 20.40 29.63
C CYS A 172 -7.92 21.27 28.38
N ALA A 173 -7.99 20.67 27.18
CA ALA A 173 -7.81 21.33 25.88
C ALA A 173 -6.45 22.05 25.66
N SER A 174 -5.50 21.90 26.58
CA SER A 174 -4.15 22.45 26.44
C SER A 174 -3.46 21.81 25.24
N ARG A 175 -2.71 22.61 24.48
CA ARG A 175 -1.82 22.09 23.44
C ARG A 175 -0.67 21.33 24.11
N PHE A 176 -0.16 20.30 23.45
CA PHE A 176 1.13 19.73 23.83
C PHE A 176 2.22 20.57 23.19
N GLU A 177 3.24 20.91 23.97
CA GLU A 177 4.44 21.57 23.43
C GLU A 177 5.12 20.61 22.44
N SER A 178 5.50 21.13 21.29
CA SER A 178 6.34 20.44 20.33
C SER A 178 7.75 20.37 20.91
N GLU A 179 8.26 19.15 21.08
CA GLU A 179 9.70 18.91 21.24
C GLU A 179 10.43 19.19 19.93
#